data_AF-A0AAW8KUQ3-F1
#
_entry.id   AF-A0AAW8KUQ3-F1
#
_cell.length_a   1.000
_cell.length_b   1.000
_cell.length_c   1.000
_cell.angle_alpha   90.00
_cell.angle_beta   90.00
_cell.angle_gamma   90.00
#
_symmetry.space_group_name_H-M   'P 1'
#
loop_
_entity.id
_entity.type
_entity.pdbx_description
1 polymer ?
#
loop_
_entity_poly.entity_id
_entity_poly.type
_entity_poly.pdbx_seq_one_letter_code
_entity_poly.pdbx_strand_id
1 'polypeptide(L)'
;HEVTANENAPLVDMLSTQQGRDFLDQHLAYMVSIGQLTESRREALNRIVAALPEAGTSGSTKFRAPESVNLEFQTGLRKGTLLFGNVRWVH
;
A
#
# COMPACT_ATOMS: atom_id res chain seq x y z
N HIS A 1 -11.32 -6.10 -14.60
CA HIS A 1 -10.02 -6.65 -14.13
C HIS A 1 -9.79 -6.24 -12.67
N GLU A 2 -9.72 -7.19 -11.74
CA GLU A 2 -9.51 -6.93 -10.30
C GLU A 2 -8.02 -7.09 -9.99
N VAL A 3 -7.36 -6.02 -9.56
CA VAL A 3 -5.94 -6.05 -9.16
C VAL A 3 -5.89 -5.93 -7.65
N THR A 4 -5.32 -6.94 -7.00
CA THR A 4 -5.03 -6.93 -5.57
C THR A 4 -3.67 -6.27 -5.37
N ALA A 5 -3.67 -5.05 -4.81
CA ALA A 5 -2.44 -4.43 -4.33
C ALA A 5 -2.19 -4.91 -2.90
N ASN A 6 -1.06 -5.58 -2.68
CA ASN A 6 -0.59 -5.89 -1.34
C ASN A 6 0.23 -4.70 -0.84
N GLU A 7 -0.25 -4.04 0.20
CA GLU A 7 0.45 -2.91 0.82
C GLU A 7 1.48 -3.45 1.81
N ASN A 8 2.72 -3.64 1.34
CA ASN A 8 3.84 -3.95 2.22
C ASN A 8 4.28 -2.67 2.95
N ALA A 9 4.45 -2.76 4.26
CA ALA A 9 5.01 -1.71 5.10
C ALA A 9 6.42 -2.13 5.57
N PRO A 10 7.49 -1.81 4.82
CA PRO A 10 8.82 -2.42 5.01
C PRO A 10 9.39 -2.24 6.42
N LEU A 11 9.08 -1.12 7.07
CA LEU A 11 9.49 -0.86 8.45
C LEU A 11 8.76 -1.76 9.44
N VAL A 12 7.47 -2.01 9.25
CA VAL A 12 6.70 -2.90 10.12
C VAL A 12 7.11 -4.35 9.91
N ASP A 13 7.35 -4.75 8.66
CA ASP A 13 7.89 -6.07 8.32
C ASP A 13 9.25 -6.28 9.00
N MET A 14 10.16 -5.30 8.90
CA MET A 14 11.45 -5.34 9.56
C MET A 14 11.29 -5.49 11.09
N LEU A 15 10.45 -4.67 11.72
CA LEU A 15 10.20 -4.68 13.16
C LEU A 15 9.42 -5.92 13.63
N SER A 16 8.79 -6.68 12.72
CA SER A 16 8.15 -7.95 13.04
C SER A 16 9.14 -9.10 13.21
N THR A 17 10.33 -8.97 12.61
CA THR A 17 11.39 -9.97 12.73
C THR A 17 12.20 -9.80 14.02
N GLN A 18 12.77 -10.88 14.52
CA GLN A 18 13.66 -10.81 15.69
C GLN A 18 14.87 -9.91 15.42
N GLN A 19 15.49 -10.04 14.24
CA GLN A 19 16.65 -9.24 13.84
C GLN A 19 16.35 -7.73 13.84
N GLY A 20 15.19 -7.31 13.32
CA GLY A 20 14.82 -5.90 13.32
C GLY A 20 14.53 -5.36 14.73
N ARG A 21 13.97 -6.18 15.61
CA ARG A 21 13.78 -5.83 17.03
C ARG A 21 15.11 -5.70 17.78
N ASP A 22 16.05 -6.61 17.53
CA ASP A 22 17.38 -6.58 18.13
C ASP A 22 18.16 -5.33 17.67
N PHE A 23 18.06 -4.98 16.38
CA PHE A 23 18.66 -3.75 15.85
C PHE A 23 18.08 -2.49 16.52
N LEU A 24 16.76 -2.41 16.63
CA LEU A 24 16.10 -1.30 17.31
C LEU A 24 16.54 -1.23 18.78
N ASP A 25 16.56 -2.35 19.49
CA ASP A 25 16.95 -2.38 20.90
C ASP A 25 18.39 -1.91 21.12
N GLN A 26 19.32 -2.30 20.24
CA GLN A 26 20.70 -1.77 20.26
C GLN A 26 20.75 -0.25 20.06
N HIS A 27 19.93 0.27 19.14
CA HIS A 27 19.84 1.72 18.94
C HIS A 27 19.23 2.45 20.14
N LEU A 28 18.18 1.88 20.76
CA LEU A 28 17.60 2.42 21.99
C LEU A 28 18.62 2.40 23.13
N ALA A 29 19.44 1.35 23.23
CA ALA A 29 20.53 1.25 24.20
C ALA A 29 21.55 2.38 24.05
N TYR A 30 21.92 2.69 22.81
CA TYR A 30 22.78 3.82 22.51
C TYR A 30 22.14 5.15 22.91
N MET A 31 20.85 5.35 22.62
CA MET A 31 20.15 6.58 23.04
C MET A 31 20.08 6.74 24.57
N VAL A 32 19.97 5.64 25.31
CA VAL A 32 20.10 5.67 26.77
C VAL A 32 21.51 6.06 27.19
N SER A 33 22.55 5.50 26.56
CA SER A 33 23.94 5.76 26.95
C SER A 33 24.38 7.21 26.72
N ILE A 34 23.82 7.89 25.71
CA ILE A 34 24.05 9.32 25.46
C ILE A 34 23.08 10.25 26.21
N GLY A 35 22.21 9.70 27.07
CA GLY A 35 21.28 10.47 27.89
C GLY A 35 20.09 11.07 27.14
N GLN A 36 19.85 10.67 25.89
CA GLN A 36 18.69 11.11 25.10
C GLN A 36 17.41 10.33 25.42
N LEU A 37 17.53 9.17 26.07
CA LEU A 37 16.42 8.29 26.44
C LEU A 37 16.63 7.77 27.87
N THR A 38 15.54 7.49 28.59
CA THR A 38 15.59 6.79 29.88
C THR A 38 15.38 5.29 29.68
N GLU A 39 15.90 4.48 30.60
CA GLU A 39 15.70 3.02 30.54
C GLU A 39 14.20 2.64 30.57
N SER A 40 13.42 3.32 31.40
CA SER A 40 11.96 3.14 31.46
C SER A 40 11.27 3.38 30.11
N ARG A 41 11.79 4.34 29.31
CA ARG A 41 11.23 4.67 28.00
C ARG A 41 11.69 3.69 26.92
N ARG A 42 12.91 3.16 27.03
CA ARG A 42 13.37 2.03 26.21
C ARG A 42 12.49 0.80 26.40
N GLU A 43 12.24 0.40 27.65
CA GLU A 43 11.38 -0.75 27.96
C GLU A 43 9.94 -0.57 27.43
N ALA A 44 9.40 0.65 27.51
CA ALA A 44 8.10 0.97 26.93
C ALA A 44 8.09 0.82 25.40
N LEU A 45 9.11 1.35 24.71
CA LEU A 45 9.25 1.24 23.25
C LEU A 45 9.41 -0.21 22.80
N ASN A 46 10.22 -1.01 23.50
CA ASN A 46 10.40 -2.43 23.21
C ASN A 46 9.09 -3.22 23.33
N ARG A 47 8.28 -2.93 24.36
CA ARG A 47 6.94 -3.54 24.50
C ARG A 47 6.00 -3.15 23.37
N ILE A 48 5.98 -1.88 22.97
CA ILE A 48 5.16 -1.41 21.85
C ILE A 48 5.57 -2.12 20.55
N VAL A 49 6.87 -2.18 20.27
CA VAL A 49 7.40 -2.80 19.05
C VAL A 49 7.13 -4.29 19.00
N ALA A 50 7.24 -5.00 20.13
CA ALA A 50 6.89 -6.41 20.21
C ALA A 50 5.41 -6.69 19.88
N ALA A 51 4.50 -5.73 20.11
CA ALA A 51 3.07 -5.83 19.83
C ALA A 51 2.67 -5.36 18.41
N LEU A 52 3.54 -4.66 17.67
CA LEU A 52 3.25 -4.18 16.31
C LEU A 52 2.85 -5.26 15.30
N PRO A 53 3.40 -6.49 15.31
CA PRO A 53 3.01 -7.54 14.36
C PRO A 53 1.55 -7.96 14.50
N GLU A 54 0.98 -7.84 15.70
CA GLU A 54 -0.42 -8.15 15.95
C GLU A 54 -1.36 -6.97 15.62
N ALA A 55 -0.81 -5.79 15.36
CA ALA A 55 -1.58 -4.57 15.08
C ALA A 55 -2.11 -4.49 13.64
N GLY A 56 -1.92 -5.53 12.80
CA GLY A 56 -2.62 -5.68 11.52
C GLY A 56 -2.36 -4.55 10.51
N THR A 57 -1.09 -4.29 10.18
CA THR A 57 -0.70 -3.20 9.26
C THR A 57 -0.74 -3.57 7.79
N SER A 58 -0.96 -4.84 7.45
CA SER A 58 -1.14 -5.28 6.06
C SER A 58 -2.62 -5.12 5.64
N GLY A 59 -2.87 -4.17 4.74
CA GLY A 59 -4.18 -3.96 4.12
C GLY A 59 -4.22 -4.52 2.69
N SER A 60 -5.38 -4.99 2.26
CA SER A 60 -5.63 -5.30 0.85
C SER A 60 -6.54 -4.23 0.26
N THR A 61 -6.01 -3.43 -0.66
CA THR A 61 -6.82 -2.46 -1.41
C THR A 61 -7.24 -3.10 -2.73
N LYS A 62 -8.56 -3.18 -2.94
CA LYS A 62 -9.15 -3.68 -4.19
C LYS A 62 -9.35 -2.53 -5.16
N PHE A 63 -8.64 -2.57 -6.28
CA PHE A 63 -8.88 -1.67 -7.40
C PHE A 63 -9.74 -2.38 -8.45
N ARG A 64 -10.88 -1.77 -8.81
CA ARG A 64 -11.70 -2.18 -9.96
C ARG A 64 -11.59 -1.12 -11.05
N ALA A 65 -10.88 -1.47 -12.13
CA ALA A 65 -10.98 -0.69 -13.36
C ALA A 65 -12.36 -0.95 -13.98
N PRO A 66 -13.11 0.09 -14.39
CA PRO A 66 -14.40 -0.10 -15.03
C PRO A 66 -14.23 -0.83 -16.36
N GLU A 67 -15.13 -1.75 -16.64
CA GLU A 67 -15.16 -2.50 -17.89
C GLU A 67 -16.06 -1.73 -18.87
N SER A 68 -15.55 -1.44 -20.07
CA SER A 68 -16.31 -0.68 -21.07
C SER A 68 -16.47 -1.46 -22.36
N VAL A 69 -17.66 -1.34 -22.95
CA VAL A 69 -17.97 -1.84 -24.30
C VAL A 69 -18.17 -0.63 -25.20
N ASN A 70 -17.39 -0.57 -26.28
CA ASN A 70 -17.49 0.47 -27.30
C ASN A 70 -18.07 -0.13 -28.57
N LEU A 71 -19.17 0.43 -29.05
CA LEU A 71 -19.75 0.10 -30.35
C LEU A 71 -19.56 1.29 -31.28
N GLU A 72 -18.90 1.05 -32.41
CA GLU A 72 -18.52 2.09 -33.37
C GLU A 72 -19.06 1.74 -34.75
N PHE A 73 -19.65 2.71 -35.42
CA PHE A 73 -20.01 2.56 -36.82
C PHE A 73 -19.60 3.78 -37.63
N GLN A 74 -19.19 3.50 -38.86
CA GLN A 74 -18.83 4.49 -39.87
C GLN A 74 -19.69 4.23 -41.10
N THR A 75 -20.41 5.25 -41.57
CA THR A 75 -21.21 5.14 -42.80
C THR A 75 -20.93 6.31 -43.73
N GLY A 76 -20.81 6.02 -45.02
CA GLY A 76 -20.68 7.02 -46.07
C GLY A 76 -22.06 7.53 -46.47
N LEU A 77 -22.34 8.81 -46.19
CA LEU A 77 -23.63 9.41 -46.56
C LEU A 77 -23.62 9.92 -48.01
N ARG A 78 -22.51 10.52 -48.45
CA ARG A 78 -22.29 11.08 -49.80
C ARG A 78 -20.79 11.06 -50.15
N LYS A 79 -20.43 11.27 -51.43
CA LYS A 79 -19.02 11.35 -51.87
C LYS A 79 -18.30 12.47 -51.10
N GLY A 80 -17.30 12.10 -50.30
CA GLY A 80 -16.56 13.04 -49.44
C GLY A 80 -17.21 13.33 -48.08
N THR A 81 -18.27 12.62 -47.68
CA THR A 81 -18.94 12.81 -46.39
C THR A 81 -19.09 11.49 -45.64
N LEU A 82 -18.43 11.39 -44.49
CA LEU A 82 -18.51 10.27 -43.56
C LEU A 82 -19.27 10.68 -42.30
N LEU A 83 -20.17 9.82 -41.85
CA LEU A 83 -20.81 9.91 -40.54
C LEU A 83 -20.21 8.86 -39.62
N PHE A 84 -19.85 9.31 -38.43
CA PHE A 84 -19.33 8.47 -37.35
C PHE A 84 -20.32 8.48 -36.20
N GLY A 85 -20.64 7.31 -35.67
CA GLY A 85 -21.41 7.14 -34.44
C GLY A 85 -20.66 6.25 -33.46
N ASN A 86 -20.66 6.65 -32.20
CA ASN A 86 -20.04 5.90 -31.10
C ASN A 86 -21.03 5.79 -29.94
N VAL A 87 -21.17 4.58 -29.39
CA VAL A 87 -21.84 4.34 -28.12
C VAL A 87 -20.84 3.68 -27.17
N ARG A 88 -20.71 4.26 -25.98
CA ARG A 88 -19.87 3.74 -24.90
C ARG A 88 -20.72 3.41 -23.70
N TRP A 89 -20.68 2.16 -23.27
CA TRP A 89 -21.25 1.71 -22.00
C TRP A 89 -20.12 1.36 -21.03
N VAL A 90 -20.24 1.77 -19.76
CA VAL A 90 -19.24 1.56 -18.71
C VAL A 90 -19.91 0.89 -17.51
N HIS A 91 -19.30 -0.17 -16.95
CA HIS A 91 -19.75 -0.88 -15.75
C HIS A 91 -18.63 -1.00 -14.72
#